data_AF-A0A1M5RPP8-F1
#
_entry.id   AF-A0A1M5RPP8-F1
#
_cell.length_a   1.000
_cell.length_b   1.000
_cell.length_c   1.000
_cell.angle_alpha   90.00
_cell.angle_beta   90.00
_cell.angle_gamma   90.00
#
_symmetry.space_group_name_H-M   'P 1'
#
loop_
_entity.id
_entity.type
_entity.pdbx_description
1 polymer ?
#
loop_
_entity_poly.entity_id
_entity_poly.type
_entity_poly.pdbx_seq_one_letter_code
_entity_poly.pdbx_strand_id
1 'polypeptide(L)'
;MELKLRINSKNTFPKGGIFIKSALPKVWLQEIQNIGLALHSVKAFPVPGVNANELFGCLLVLDQRSTKIYTVGKNNFCQLIENKLFIPENTIVTPQLTKEEWHNLFLENYHFMHPEIGLVELKEEVSWINLLEAPALRNIDIIEPSKTIHIPQFISSMRYEADTEKILEAIENPFSEEDAIKELPFDLQELMNGNQKEMDKFLEFFDKNPELALKMAIPLDTLGTARGGNDGRFSFGENNYGGGSFAGRQTNTLNRSGSDSQPFVVAFKIIFVLVILFNLKRCDFSRTNISGDSSLILVVIVFAIGLIIALALINSSSSRSSVSYSQPQRSSGSGSSALIDSERFASIQSRYEKLAQEFEDRKDYTKAAHIYMKLLKNRYKAAEVLEKGELYSEAAAIHLKYLNNKPKAAECYEKGHVYKQAIELYRELNQHEKVGDLYTILKDKPEADKYYGRVIEEYKGNGQYVKASFIYKDKIKNIDEAQEVLLTGWKNKKDAANCLNNYFANIKPTKKLSGAITSIYNAEVTNENSELFLQVMKQEFKKHQDLEELTKNIAYEIVADKISTKPEIASELISFNPKNKSMIKDVMKYKLKKK
;
A
#
# COMPACT_ATOMS: atom_id res chain seq x y z
N MET A 1 54.63 -74.06 -25.96
CA MET A 1 53.14 -74.13 -25.89
C MET A 1 52.58 -72.88 -26.55
N GLU A 2 51.57 -73.00 -27.41
CA GLU A 2 50.90 -71.83 -28.01
C GLU A 2 49.68 -71.46 -27.16
N LEU A 3 49.68 -70.25 -26.60
CA LEU A 3 48.51 -69.69 -25.90
C LEU A 3 47.44 -69.30 -26.93
N LYS A 4 46.23 -69.83 -26.79
CA LYS A 4 45.10 -69.56 -27.68
C LYS A 4 43.91 -69.03 -26.91
N LEU A 5 43.26 -68.00 -27.46
CA LEU A 5 41.98 -67.49 -26.98
C LEU A 5 40.85 -68.39 -27.48
N ARG A 6 39.96 -68.78 -26.57
CA ARG A 6 38.69 -69.45 -26.90
C ARG A 6 37.52 -68.60 -26.43
N ILE A 7 36.45 -68.57 -27.21
CA ILE A 7 35.21 -67.90 -26.85
C ILE A 7 34.55 -68.66 -25.69
N ASN A 8 34.05 -67.91 -24.70
CA ASN A 8 33.33 -68.42 -23.56
C ASN A 8 32.01 -67.66 -23.39
N SER A 9 30.98 -68.32 -22.85
CA SER A 9 29.63 -67.74 -22.72
C SER A 9 29.53 -66.65 -21.65
N LYS A 10 30.47 -66.60 -20.70
CA LYS A 10 30.54 -65.61 -19.62
C LYS A 10 31.99 -65.21 -19.35
N ASN A 11 32.17 -64.00 -18.82
CA ASN A 11 33.45 -63.55 -18.27
C ASN A 11 33.83 -64.40 -17.06
N THR A 12 35.05 -64.93 -17.04
CA THR A 12 35.61 -65.73 -15.93
C THR A 12 36.45 -64.91 -14.98
N PHE A 13 36.92 -63.73 -15.41
CA PHE A 13 37.81 -62.85 -14.67
C PHE A 13 37.21 -61.43 -14.55
N PRO A 14 37.62 -60.64 -13.54
CA PRO A 14 37.11 -59.28 -13.35
C PRO A 14 37.43 -58.37 -14.53
N LYS A 15 36.53 -57.44 -14.84
CA LYS A 15 36.76 -56.39 -15.84
C LYS A 15 37.77 -55.39 -15.28
N GLY A 16 38.96 -55.31 -15.89
CA GLY A 16 40.05 -54.47 -15.42
C GLY A 16 40.48 -53.40 -16.43
N GLY A 17 39.94 -53.42 -17.65
CA GLY A 17 40.32 -52.46 -18.68
C GLY A 17 39.25 -52.24 -19.74
N ILE A 18 39.47 -51.26 -20.60
CA ILE A 18 38.64 -50.92 -21.76
C ILE A 18 39.55 -50.80 -22.96
N PHE A 19 39.20 -51.48 -24.05
CA PHE A 19 39.94 -51.39 -25.30
C PHE A 19 39.19 -50.50 -26.30
N ILE A 20 39.89 -49.47 -26.78
CA ILE A 20 39.42 -48.54 -27.81
C ILE A 20 40.13 -48.90 -29.12
N LYS A 21 39.38 -49.45 -30.08
CA LYS A 21 39.90 -49.84 -31.40
C LYS A 21 39.96 -48.64 -32.34
N SER A 22 41.08 -47.90 -32.31
CA SER A 22 41.35 -46.78 -33.22
C SER A 22 42.83 -46.45 -33.24
N ALA A 23 43.39 -46.15 -34.41
CA ALA A 23 44.78 -45.70 -34.53
C ALA A 23 45.00 -44.24 -34.07
N LEU A 24 43.93 -43.47 -33.87
CA LEU A 24 43.99 -42.02 -33.65
C LEU A 24 43.88 -41.65 -32.16
N PRO A 25 44.90 -41.02 -31.55
CA PRO A 25 44.85 -40.58 -30.14
C PRO A 25 43.71 -39.62 -29.81
N LYS A 26 43.28 -38.79 -30.78
CA LYS A 26 42.11 -37.91 -30.65
C LYS A 26 40.84 -38.70 -30.30
N VAL A 27 40.66 -39.87 -30.92
CA VAL A 27 39.50 -40.73 -30.67
C VAL A 27 39.59 -41.33 -29.28
N TRP A 28 40.79 -41.67 -28.81
CA TRP A 28 40.98 -42.19 -27.46
C TRP A 28 40.52 -41.18 -26.41
N LEU A 29 40.96 -39.93 -26.53
CA LEU A 29 40.55 -38.85 -25.61
C LEU A 29 39.05 -38.59 -25.64
N GLN A 30 38.44 -38.58 -26.83
CA GLN A 30 37.00 -38.40 -26.99
C GLN A 30 36.22 -39.56 -26.33
N GLU A 31 36.66 -40.80 -26.50
CA GLU A 31 36.01 -41.95 -25.89
C GLU A 31 36.21 -41.99 -24.36
N ILE A 32 37.39 -41.64 -23.85
CA ILE A 32 37.63 -41.48 -22.41
C ILE A 32 36.64 -40.45 -21.82
N GLN A 33 36.45 -39.32 -22.50
CA GLN A 33 35.50 -38.29 -22.10
C GLN A 33 34.04 -38.78 -22.19
N ASN A 34 33.66 -39.48 -23.27
CA ASN A 34 32.31 -40.03 -23.46
C ASN A 34 31.96 -41.05 -22.38
N ILE A 35 32.93 -41.85 -21.91
CA ILE A 35 32.75 -42.82 -20.83
C ILE A 35 32.69 -42.12 -19.46
N GLY A 36 33.09 -40.85 -19.37
CA GLY A 36 33.10 -40.06 -18.14
C GLY A 36 34.32 -40.34 -17.26
N LEU A 37 35.42 -40.79 -17.86
CA LEU A 37 36.66 -41.10 -17.14
C LEU A 37 37.56 -39.87 -17.03
N ALA A 38 38.07 -39.63 -15.83
CA ALA A 38 39.05 -38.59 -15.62
C ALA A 38 40.44 -39.07 -16.05
N LEU A 39 41.15 -38.28 -16.86
CA LEU A 39 42.46 -38.65 -17.43
C LEU A 39 43.53 -39.00 -16.37
N HIS A 40 43.43 -38.44 -15.16
CA HIS A 40 44.35 -38.73 -14.06
C HIS A 40 44.06 -40.07 -13.35
N SER A 41 42.87 -40.64 -13.55
CA SER A 41 42.41 -41.85 -12.86
C SER A 41 42.58 -43.13 -13.69
N VAL A 42 43.04 -43.01 -14.94
CA VAL A 42 43.13 -44.11 -15.91
C VAL A 42 44.50 -44.11 -16.55
N LYS A 43 45.12 -45.28 -16.61
CA LYS A 43 46.38 -45.46 -17.33
C LYS A 43 46.09 -45.89 -18.75
N ALA A 44 46.65 -45.18 -19.74
CA ALA A 44 46.44 -45.46 -21.14
C ALA A 44 47.70 -46.06 -21.76
N PHE A 45 47.58 -47.19 -22.44
CA PHE A 45 48.67 -47.86 -23.14
C PHE A 45 48.35 -47.95 -24.64
N PRO A 46 49.28 -47.57 -25.54
CA PRO A 46 49.11 -47.76 -26.96
C PRO A 46 49.28 -49.25 -27.31
N VAL A 47 48.41 -49.76 -28.16
CA VAL A 47 48.44 -51.15 -28.63
C VAL A 47 48.97 -51.16 -30.07
N PRO A 48 50.16 -51.71 -30.35
CA PRO A 48 50.68 -51.85 -31.71
C PRO A 48 49.81 -52.78 -32.56
N GLY A 49 49.81 -52.51 -33.87
CA GLY A 49 49.19 -53.35 -34.89
C GLY A 49 50.10 -54.46 -35.38
N VAL A 50 49.60 -55.21 -36.38
CA VAL A 50 50.31 -56.33 -37.00
C VAL A 50 51.46 -55.82 -37.89
N ASN A 51 51.31 -54.62 -38.47
CA ASN A 51 52.34 -53.97 -39.27
C ASN A 51 53.21 -53.05 -38.41
N ALA A 52 54.48 -52.92 -38.79
CA ALA A 52 55.40 -52.00 -38.12
C ALA A 52 54.91 -50.55 -38.23
N ASN A 53 55.06 -49.78 -37.15
CA ASN A 53 54.66 -48.37 -37.03
C ASN A 53 53.14 -48.09 -37.16
N GLU A 54 52.30 -49.12 -37.00
CA GLU A 54 50.85 -48.98 -36.97
C GLU A 54 50.32 -49.13 -35.53
N LEU A 55 49.37 -48.27 -35.13
CA LEU A 55 48.64 -48.39 -33.87
C LEU A 55 47.30 -49.08 -34.14
N PHE A 56 47.04 -50.16 -33.42
CA PHE A 56 45.77 -50.87 -33.49
C PHE A 56 44.70 -50.22 -32.60
N GLY A 57 45.13 -49.64 -31.47
CA GLY A 57 44.21 -49.12 -30.48
C GLY A 57 44.89 -48.57 -29.25
N CYS A 58 44.08 -48.32 -28.23
CA CYS A 58 44.53 -48.00 -26.88
C CYS A 58 43.81 -48.88 -25.87
N LEU A 59 44.58 -49.41 -24.93
CA LEU A 59 44.06 -50.10 -23.76
C LEU A 59 44.09 -49.16 -22.56
N LEU A 60 42.92 -48.95 -21.98
CA LEU A 60 42.74 -48.21 -20.73
C LEU A 60 42.72 -49.19 -19.57
N VAL A 61 43.61 -49.02 -18.61
CA VAL A 61 43.66 -49.80 -17.37
C VAL A 61 42.90 -49.04 -16.29
N LEU A 62 41.90 -49.71 -15.71
CA LEU A 62 41.02 -49.15 -14.70
C LEU A 62 41.49 -49.55 -13.31
N ASP A 63 41.41 -48.61 -12.36
CA ASP A 63 41.52 -48.94 -10.95
C ASP A 63 40.22 -49.62 -10.46
N GLN A 64 40.33 -50.92 -10.20
CA GLN A 64 39.21 -51.78 -9.79
C GLN A 64 38.55 -51.36 -8.47
N ARG A 65 39.21 -50.52 -7.67
CA ARG A 65 38.69 -50.07 -6.36
C ARG A 65 37.83 -48.81 -6.44
N SER A 66 38.05 -47.95 -7.45
CA SER A 66 37.50 -46.60 -7.49
C SER A 66 36.49 -46.36 -8.62
N THR A 67 36.52 -47.15 -9.70
CA THR A 67 35.76 -46.81 -10.92
C THR A 67 34.65 -47.82 -11.24
N LYS A 68 33.39 -47.46 -10.96
CA LYS A 68 32.20 -48.24 -11.40
C LYS A 68 31.70 -47.71 -12.75
N ILE A 69 32.02 -48.41 -13.83
CA ILE A 69 31.59 -48.05 -15.20
C ILE A 69 30.47 -48.98 -15.64
N TYR A 70 29.30 -48.42 -15.92
CA TYR A 70 28.13 -49.18 -16.34
C TYR A 70 27.99 -49.28 -17.87
N THR A 71 28.52 -48.30 -18.61
CA THR A 71 28.39 -48.21 -20.07
C THR A 71 29.69 -47.70 -20.71
N VAL A 72 30.24 -48.46 -21.65
CA VAL A 72 31.46 -48.10 -22.41
C VAL A 72 31.19 -47.77 -23.88
N GLY A 73 29.92 -47.54 -24.22
CA GLY A 73 29.48 -47.19 -25.56
C GLY A 73 29.81 -48.29 -26.58
N LYS A 74 30.58 -47.92 -27.60
CA LYS A 74 31.00 -48.83 -28.70
C LYS A 74 32.28 -49.61 -28.38
N ASN A 75 32.92 -49.33 -27.25
CA ASN A 75 34.18 -49.94 -26.86
C ASN A 75 33.93 -51.26 -26.12
N ASN A 76 34.96 -52.11 -26.08
CA ASN A 76 34.87 -53.42 -25.42
C ASN A 76 35.59 -53.38 -24.08
N PHE A 77 35.03 -54.00 -23.05
CA PHE A 77 35.82 -54.22 -21.83
C PHE A 77 36.88 -55.31 -22.06
N CYS A 78 37.87 -55.32 -21.18
CA CYS A 78 38.88 -56.36 -21.10
C CYS A 78 38.89 -56.93 -19.68
N GLN A 79 38.94 -58.25 -19.61
CA GLN A 79 39.15 -59.01 -18.40
C GLN A 79 40.64 -58.97 -18.01
N LEU A 80 40.93 -58.88 -16.71
CA LEU A 80 42.28 -58.88 -16.18
C LEU A 80 42.58 -60.18 -15.42
N ILE A 81 43.56 -60.93 -15.88
CA ILE A 81 44.04 -62.19 -15.28
C ILE A 81 45.31 -61.89 -14.47
N GLU A 82 45.32 -62.32 -13.20
CA GLU A 82 46.47 -62.23 -12.27
C GLU A 82 47.14 -60.84 -12.26
N ASN A 83 46.35 -59.78 -12.43
CA ASN A 83 46.78 -58.38 -12.50
C ASN A 83 47.80 -58.03 -13.61
N LYS A 84 48.02 -58.90 -14.60
CA LYS A 84 49.07 -58.70 -15.62
C LYS A 84 48.63 -58.93 -17.07
N LEU A 85 47.69 -59.84 -17.34
CA LEU A 85 47.23 -60.12 -18.69
C LEU A 85 45.79 -59.64 -18.92
N PHE A 86 45.62 -58.80 -19.94
CA PHE A 86 44.32 -58.38 -20.44
C PHE A 86 43.86 -59.26 -21.59
N ILE A 87 42.61 -59.71 -21.53
CA ILE A 87 41.93 -60.43 -22.60
C ILE A 87 40.55 -59.82 -22.88
N PRO A 88 40.01 -59.94 -24.11
CA PRO A 88 38.66 -59.45 -24.41
C PRO A 88 37.56 -60.10 -23.55
N GLU A 89 36.39 -59.45 -23.46
CA GLU A 89 35.21 -60.06 -22.85
C GLU A 89 34.84 -61.39 -23.52
N ASN A 90 34.22 -62.28 -22.76
CA ASN A 90 33.70 -63.56 -23.25
C ASN A 90 34.79 -64.42 -23.91
N THR A 91 36.03 -64.31 -23.43
CA THR A 91 37.15 -65.17 -23.85
C THR A 91 37.88 -65.79 -22.67
N ILE A 92 38.56 -66.90 -22.91
CA ILE A 92 39.43 -67.60 -21.96
C ILE A 92 40.73 -68.03 -22.65
N VAL A 93 41.83 -68.05 -21.88
CA VAL A 93 43.15 -68.50 -22.36
C VAL A 93 43.28 -70.01 -22.18
N THR A 94 43.76 -70.71 -23.22
CA THR A 94 44.05 -72.14 -23.19
C THR A 94 45.43 -72.45 -23.77
N PRO A 95 46.23 -73.37 -23.19
CA PRO A 95 45.99 -74.11 -21.94
C PRO A 95 46.04 -73.22 -20.68
N GLN A 96 45.50 -73.71 -19.55
CA GLN A 96 45.59 -72.99 -18.26
C GLN A 96 47.04 -73.08 -17.76
N LEU A 97 47.63 -71.92 -17.46
CA LEU A 97 48.99 -71.80 -16.93
C LEU A 97 48.99 -71.96 -15.41
N THR A 98 50.02 -72.61 -14.88
CA THR A 98 50.29 -72.69 -13.43
C THR A 98 50.78 -71.35 -12.89
N LYS A 99 50.67 -71.13 -11.56
CA LYS A 99 51.10 -69.87 -10.93
C LYS A 99 52.59 -69.55 -11.17
N GLU A 100 53.44 -70.57 -11.24
CA GLU A 100 54.88 -70.41 -11.50
C GLU A 100 55.14 -70.02 -12.97
N GLU A 101 54.40 -70.60 -13.92
CA GLU A 101 54.48 -70.22 -15.34
C GLU A 101 54.00 -68.78 -15.58
N TRP A 102 52.96 -68.33 -14.86
CA TRP A 102 52.50 -66.94 -14.90
C TRP A 102 53.57 -65.95 -14.48
N HIS A 103 54.25 -66.22 -13.36
CA HIS A 103 55.30 -65.34 -12.85
C HIS A 103 56.54 -65.32 -13.76
N ASN A 104 56.83 -66.42 -14.46
CA ASN A 104 57.96 -66.48 -15.42
C ASN A 104 57.64 -65.81 -16.76
N LEU A 105 56.40 -65.91 -17.25
CA LEU A 105 56.00 -65.37 -18.56
C LEU A 105 55.61 -63.88 -18.51
N PHE A 106 55.13 -63.38 -17.38
CA PHE A 106 54.56 -62.04 -17.25
C PHE A 106 55.14 -61.29 -16.04
N LEU A 107 56.44 -60.98 -16.11
CA LEU A 107 57.25 -60.48 -14.99
C LEU A 107 56.96 -59.02 -14.59
N GLU A 108 57.04 -58.06 -15.52
CA GLU A 108 57.05 -56.63 -15.15
C GLU A 108 55.90 -55.83 -15.78
N ASN A 109 55.67 -55.94 -17.09
CA ASN A 109 54.72 -55.11 -17.83
C ASN A 109 53.30 -55.71 -17.94
N TYR A 110 52.32 -54.85 -18.26
CA TYR A 110 51.00 -55.35 -18.65
C TYR A 110 51.08 -55.99 -20.03
N HIS A 111 50.30 -57.04 -20.24
CA HIS A 111 50.22 -57.72 -21.51
C HIS A 111 48.78 -57.71 -22.00
N PHE A 112 48.58 -57.62 -23.31
CA PHE A 112 47.28 -57.68 -23.94
C PHE A 112 47.27 -58.76 -25.00
N MET A 113 46.34 -59.71 -24.90
CA MET A 113 46.16 -60.75 -25.91
C MET A 113 44.85 -60.54 -26.64
N HIS A 114 44.91 -60.25 -27.93
CA HIS A 114 43.74 -59.98 -28.75
C HIS A 114 43.73 -60.84 -30.02
N PRO A 115 42.55 -61.31 -30.50
CA PRO A 115 42.47 -62.27 -31.61
C PRO A 115 43.15 -61.83 -32.91
N GLU A 116 43.17 -60.53 -33.21
CA GLU A 116 43.72 -59.98 -34.45
C GLU A 116 45.23 -59.67 -34.39
N ILE A 117 45.78 -59.35 -33.21
CA ILE A 117 47.16 -58.88 -33.04
C ILE A 117 48.05 -59.86 -32.25
N GLY A 118 47.45 -60.90 -31.66
CA GLY A 118 48.16 -61.85 -30.80
C GLY A 118 48.47 -61.27 -29.42
N LEU A 119 49.55 -61.78 -28.81
CA LEU A 119 50.03 -61.35 -27.49
C LEU A 119 51.00 -60.18 -27.65
N VAL A 120 50.71 -59.09 -26.94
CA VAL A 120 51.45 -57.84 -27.01
C VAL A 120 51.84 -57.37 -25.60
N GLU A 121 53.07 -56.90 -25.46
CA GLU A 121 53.59 -56.31 -24.23
C GLU A 121 53.39 -54.78 -24.25
N LEU A 122 52.76 -54.25 -23.20
CA LEU A 122 52.45 -52.82 -23.04
C LEU A 122 53.55 -52.15 -22.20
N LYS A 123 54.55 -51.60 -22.89
CA LYS A 123 55.76 -51.03 -22.25
C LYS A 123 55.61 -49.55 -21.88
N GLU A 124 54.96 -48.77 -22.72
CA GLU A 124 54.94 -47.31 -22.60
C GLU A 124 53.56 -46.80 -22.21
N GLU A 125 53.47 -46.14 -21.04
CA GLU A 125 52.25 -45.45 -20.60
C GLU A 125 52.18 -44.06 -21.26
N VAL A 126 51.00 -43.69 -21.79
CA VAL A 126 50.78 -42.37 -22.38
C VAL A 126 50.69 -41.31 -21.28
N SER A 127 51.70 -40.45 -21.20
CA SER A 127 51.68 -39.29 -20.29
C SER A 127 50.92 -38.11 -20.91
N TRP A 128 49.61 -38.03 -20.65
CA TRP A 128 48.74 -36.97 -21.16
C TRP A 128 49.18 -35.56 -20.75
N ILE A 129 49.77 -35.41 -19.56
CA ILE A 129 50.25 -34.12 -19.02
C ILE A 129 51.35 -33.53 -19.91
N ASN A 130 52.19 -34.38 -20.51
CA ASN A 130 53.28 -33.94 -21.37
C ASN A 130 52.84 -33.68 -22.82
N LEU A 131 51.67 -34.19 -23.22
CA LEU A 131 51.20 -34.17 -24.61
C LEU A 131 50.05 -33.18 -24.85
N LEU A 132 49.36 -32.73 -23.79
CA LEU A 132 48.23 -31.82 -23.88
C LEU A 132 48.62 -30.42 -23.43
N GLU A 133 48.47 -29.45 -24.32
CA GLU A 133 48.56 -28.03 -23.98
C GLU A 133 47.17 -27.47 -23.67
N ALA A 134 47.01 -26.76 -22.56
CA ALA A 134 45.74 -26.12 -22.23
C ALA A 134 45.46 -24.99 -23.23
N PRO A 135 44.23 -24.86 -23.77
CA PRO A 135 43.92 -23.79 -24.70
C PRO A 135 44.05 -22.43 -24.01
N ALA A 136 44.70 -21.48 -24.69
CA ALA A 136 44.79 -20.10 -24.21
C ALA A 136 43.38 -19.49 -24.11
N LEU A 137 42.92 -19.21 -22.88
CA LEU A 137 41.65 -18.55 -22.63
C LEU A 137 41.72 -17.12 -23.20
N ARG A 138 40.99 -16.87 -24.29
CA ARG A 138 40.81 -15.52 -24.81
C ARG A 138 39.75 -14.82 -23.96
N ASN A 139 40.15 -13.77 -23.25
CA ASN A 139 39.20 -12.83 -22.68
C ASN A 139 38.62 -12.02 -23.84
N ILE A 140 37.42 -12.41 -24.27
CA ILE A 140 36.63 -11.68 -25.25
C ILE A 140 35.72 -10.75 -24.45
N ASP A 141 35.79 -9.46 -24.75
CA ASP A 141 34.80 -8.51 -24.25
C ASP A 141 33.46 -8.83 -24.91
N ILE A 142 32.56 -9.46 -24.14
CA ILE A 142 31.21 -9.77 -24.59
C ILE A 142 30.46 -8.44 -24.65
N ILE A 143 30.30 -7.88 -25.85
CA ILE A 143 29.48 -6.70 -26.08
C ILE A 143 28.01 -7.16 -26.07
N GLU A 144 27.25 -6.73 -25.07
CA GLU A 144 25.80 -6.93 -25.05
C GLU A 144 25.17 -6.10 -26.19
N PRO A 145 24.34 -6.69 -27.06
CA PRO A 145 23.65 -5.93 -28.09
C PRO A 145 22.77 -4.84 -27.46
N SER A 146 22.67 -3.69 -28.12
CA SER A 146 21.73 -2.64 -27.71
C SER A 146 20.33 -3.22 -27.61
N LYS A 147 19.62 -2.92 -26.51
CA LYS A 147 18.25 -3.40 -26.30
C LYS A 147 17.40 -3.10 -27.53
N THR A 148 16.97 -4.14 -28.23
CA THR A 148 15.98 -4.04 -29.30
C THR A 148 14.68 -3.43 -28.77
N ILE A 149 13.90 -2.80 -29.65
CA ILE A 149 12.58 -2.26 -29.30
C ILE A 149 11.71 -3.43 -28.80
N HIS A 150 11.52 -3.49 -27.48
CA HIS A 150 10.70 -4.50 -26.85
C HIS A 150 9.24 -4.19 -27.16
N ILE A 151 8.62 -4.96 -28.05
CA ILE A 151 7.18 -4.90 -28.29
C ILE A 151 6.51 -5.61 -27.11
N PRO A 152 5.84 -4.88 -26.19
CA PRO A 152 5.23 -5.50 -25.02
C PRO A 152 4.12 -6.46 -25.48
N GLN A 153 4.28 -7.74 -25.16
CA GLN A 153 3.28 -8.78 -25.46
C GLN A 153 2.08 -8.73 -24.50
N PHE A 154 2.23 -8.05 -23.36
CA PHE A 154 1.21 -7.93 -22.33
C PHE A 154 1.13 -6.49 -21.83
N ILE A 155 -0.10 -6.00 -21.64
CA ILE A 155 -0.36 -4.74 -20.97
C ILE A 155 -0.28 -4.99 -19.46
N SER A 156 0.73 -4.42 -18.80
CA SER A 156 0.97 -4.59 -17.35
C SER A 156 0.04 -3.73 -16.49
N SER A 157 -0.33 -2.55 -17.00
CA SER A 157 -1.29 -1.61 -16.40
C SER A 157 -1.84 -0.66 -17.48
N MET A 158 -3.10 -0.24 -17.32
CA MET A 158 -3.71 0.86 -18.07
C MET A 158 -4.07 1.96 -17.06
N ARG A 159 -3.84 3.22 -17.42
CA ARG A 159 -4.11 4.38 -16.57
C ARG A 159 -4.94 5.38 -17.35
N TYR A 160 -5.96 5.93 -16.70
CA TYR A 160 -6.76 7.01 -17.26
C TYR A 160 -6.20 8.35 -16.76
N GLU A 161 -5.88 9.24 -17.70
CA GLU A 161 -5.47 10.61 -17.40
C GLU A 161 -6.62 11.55 -17.77
N ALA A 162 -7.25 12.13 -16.74
CA ALA A 162 -8.35 13.09 -16.92
C ALA A 162 -7.83 14.49 -17.23
N ASP A 163 -8.33 15.10 -18.30
CA ASP A 163 -8.07 16.51 -18.59
C ASP A 163 -9.14 17.36 -17.88
N THR A 164 -8.76 18.01 -16.78
CA THR A 164 -9.71 18.73 -15.92
C THR A 164 -10.37 19.90 -16.65
N GLU A 165 -9.69 20.55 -17.59
CA GLU A 165 -10.25 21.69 -18.32
C GLU A 165 -11.30 21.22 -19.32
N LYS A 166 -11.01 20.16 -20.09
CA LYS A 166 -11.98 19.58 -21.03
C LYS A 166 -13.21 19.02 -20.34
N ILE A 167 -13.03 18.41 -19.17
CA ILE A 167 -14.14 17.92 -18.34
C ILE A 167 -15.05 19.07 -17.94
N LEU A 168 -14.48 20.20 -17.51
CA LEU A 168 -15.27 21.37 -17.13
C LEU A 168 -16.00 21.98 -18.31
N GLU A 169 -15.35 22.07 -19.47
CA GLU A 169 -15.98 22.54 -20.71
C GLU A 169 -17.18 21.67 -21.11
N ALA A 170 -17.05 20.35 -21.01
CA ALA A 170 -18.14 19.41 -21.29
C ALA A 170 -19.33 19.55 -20.33
N ILE A 171 -19.07 19.84 -19.04
CA ILE A 171 -20.13 20.12 -18.06
C ILE A 171 -20.79 21.48 -18.34
N GLU A 172 -20.02 22.48 -18.79
CA GLU A 172 -20.53 23.80 -19.09
C GLU A 172 -21.38 23.85 -20.37
N ASN A 173 -21.16 22.93 -21.33
CA ASN A 173 -21.90 22.84 -22.59
C ASN A 173 -22.27 21.38 -22.93
N PRO A 174 -23.26 20.76 -22.24
CA PRO A 174 -23.61 19.35 -22.43
C PRO A 174 -24.51 19.08 -23.66
N PHE A 175 -24.81 20.09 -24.48
CA PHE A 175 -25.72 19.99 -25.62
C PHE A 175 -24.98 20.19 -26.95
N SER A 176 -25.26 19.33 -27.94
CA SER A 176 -24.70 19.41 -29.30
C SER A 176 -25.24 20.62 -30.09
N GLU A 177 -24.41 21.18 -30.99
CA GLU A 177 -24.72 22.36 -31.83
C GLU A 177 -25.81 22.12 -32.91
N GLU A 178 -26.21 20.87 -33.16
CA GLU A 178 -27.03 20.50 -34.33
C GLU A 178 -28.50 20.96 -34.26
N ASP A 179 -29.04 21.35 -33.09
CA ASP A 179 -30.43 21.83 -32.94
C ASP A 179 -30.54 23.35 -32.67
N ALA A 180 -29.90 24.17 -33.50
CA ALA A 180 -30.13 25.61 -33.47
C ALA A 180 -31.53 25.94 -34.02
N ILE A 181 -32.42 26.43 -33.16
CA ILE A 181 -33.78 26.86 -33.55
C ILE A 181 -33.68 28.13 -34.39
N LYS A 182 -34.30 28.12 -35.58
CA LYS A 182 -34.23 29.23 -36.54
C LYS A 182 -35.04 30.47 -36.13
N GLU A 183 -36.06 30.34 -35.28
CA GLU A 183 -36.85 31.46 -34.77
C GLU A 183 -37.28 31.23 -33.31
N LEU A 184 -36.89 32.15 -32.41
CA LEU A 184 -37.29 32.15 -31.01
C LEU A 184 -38.59 32.96 -30.83
N PRO A 185 -39.53 32.52 -29.96
CA PRO A 185 -40.79 33.24 -29.74
C PRO A 185 -40.65 34.47 -28.81
N PHE A 186 -39.44 34.77 -28.33
CA PHE A 186 -39.12 35.87 -27.43
C PHE A 186 -37.77 36.50 -27.78
N ASP A 187 -37.56 37.76 -27.39
CA ASP A 187 -36.29 38.47 -27.58
C ASP A 187 -35.33 38.19 -26.42
N LEU A 188 -34.18 37.57 -26.74
CA LEU A 188 -33.18 37.18 -25.75
C LEU A 188 -32.51 38.39 -25.07
N GLN A 189 -32.30 39.49 -25.79
CA GLN A 189 -31.68 40.69 -25.21
C GLN A 189 -32.63 41.38 -24.24
N GLU A 190 -33.91 41.47 -24.61
CA GLU A 190 -34.93 42.00 -23.69
C GLU A 190 -35.15 41.11 -22.48
N LEU A 191 -35.08 39.78 -22.65
CA LEU A 191 -35.13 38.80 -21.56
C LEU A 191 -33.97 39.00 -20.57
N MET A 192 -32.74 39.15 -21.06
CA MET A 192 -31.55 39.44 -20.25
C MET A 192 -31.64 40.79 -19.54
N ASN A 193 -32.30 41.76 -20.14
CA ASN A 193 -32.57 43.06 -19.54
C ASN A 193 -33.69 43.03 -18.47
N GLY A 194 -34.26 41.86 -18.18
CA GLY A 194 -35.29 41.67 -17.16
C GLY A 194 -36.70 42.08 -17.62
N ASN A 195 -36.97 42.10 -18.93
CA ASN A 195 -38.32 42.41 -19.44
C ASN A 195 -39.31 41.33 -19.02
N GLN A 196 -40.25 41.71 -18.14
CA GLN A 196 -41.25 40.81 -17.57
C GLN A 196 -42.13 40.11 -18.62
N LYS A 197 -42.45 40.77 -19.74
CA LYS A 197 -43.28 40.17 -20.80
C LYS A 197 -42.53 39.08 -21.56
N GLU A 198 -41.25 39.32 -21.85
CA GLU A 198 -40.39 38.33 -22.50
C GLU A 198 -40.08 37.17 -21.52
N MET A 199 -39.98 37.46 -20.22
CA MET A 199 -39.88 36.43 -19.18
C MET A 199 -41.10 35.52 -19.15
N ASP A 200 -42.31 36.08 -19.23
CA ASP A 200 -43.54 35.29 -19.27
C ASP A 200 -43.61 34.40 -20.54
N LYS A 201 -43.19 34.92 -21.70
CA LYS A 201 -43.06 34.14 -22.94
C LYS A 201 -42.00 33.04 -22.84
N PHE A 202 -40.86 33.31 -22.20
CA PHE A 202 -39.82 32.33 -21.94
C PHE A 202 -40.33 31.21 -21.03
N LEU A 203 -41.06 31.55 -19.97
CA LEU A 203 -41.67 30.56 -19.08
C LEU A 203 -42.69 29.70 -19.82
N GLU A 204 -43.54 30.29 -20.65
CA GLU A 204 -44.49 29.51 -21.47
C GLU A 204 -43.78 28.60 -22.48
N PHE A 205 -42.68 29.08 -23.08
CA PHE A 205 -41.83 28.27 -23.95
C PHE A 205 -41.15 27.13 -23.18
N PHE A 206 -40.69 27.39 -21.96
CA PHE A 206 -40.07 26.41 -21.07
C PHE A 206 -41.04 25.27 -20.72
N ASP A 207 -42.32 25.58 -20.48
CA ASP A 207 -43.34 24.55 -20.21
C ASP A 207 -43.61 23.67 -21.43
N LYS A 208 -43.55 24.24 -22.63
CA LYS A 208 -43.79 23.50 -23.89
C LYS A 208 -42.57 22.68 -24.31
N ASN A 209 -41.36 23.21 -24.13
CA ASN A 209 -40.11 22.61 -24.59
C ASN A 209 -38.98 22.83 -23.58
N PRO A 210 -38.92 22.08 -22.47
CA PRO A 210 -37.97 22.32 -21.38
C PRO A 210 -36.50 22.13 -21.80
N GLU A 211 -36.21 21.13 -22.65
CA GLU A 211 -34.82 20.86 -23.09
C GLU A 211 -34.30 21.92 -24.07
N LEU A 212 -35.16 22.46 -24.93
CA LEU A 212 -34.81 23.56 -25.84
C LEU A 212 -34.67 24.88 -25.08
N ALA A 213 -35.55 25.13 -24.10
CA ALA A 213 -35.45 26.29 -23.23
C ALA A 213 -34.18 26.25 -22.36
N LEU A 214 -33.70 25.06 -22.00
CA LEU A 214 -32.46 24.85 -21.26
C LEU A 214 -31.21 25.30 -22.04
N LYS A 215 -31.16 25.09 -23.37
CA LYS A 215 -30.04 25.57 -24.20
C LYS A 215 -29.91 27.10 -24.16
N MET A 216 -31.04 27.79 -24.02
CA MET A 216 -31.14 29.26 -23.99
C MET A 216 -31.30 29.80 -22.56
N ALA A 217 -31.18 28.94 -21.55
CA ALA A 217 -31.49 29.30 -20.17
C ALA A 217 -30.44 30.26 -19.62
N ILE A 218 -30.96 31.30 -18.95
CA ILE A 218 -30.16 32.35 -18.37
C ILE A 218 -29.88 31.99 -16.89
N PRO A 219 -28.61 32.06 -16.43
CA PRO A 219 -28.25 31.91 -15.04
C PRO A 219 -29.00 32.86 -14.09
N LEU A 220 -29.49 32.36 -12.95
CA LEU A 220 -30.32 33.14 -12.03
C LEU A 220 -29.63 34.40 -11.48
N ASP A 221 -28.29 34.42 -11.39
CA ASP A 221 -27.51 35.59 -10.95
C ASP A 221 -27.58 36.77 -11.93
N THR A 222 -27.70 36.49 -13.23
CA THR A 222 -27.80 37.54 -14.25
C THR A 222 -29.16 38.22 -14.30
N LEU A 223 -30.18 37.63 -13.67
CA LEU A 223 -31.57 38.09 -13.75
C LEU A 223 -32.01 39.06 -12.64
N GLY A 224 -31.19 39.28 -11.59
CA GLY A 224 -31.35 40.32 -10.57
C GLY A 224 -32.73 40.41 -9.86
N THR A 225 -32.80 40.18 -8.54
CA THR A 225 -34.08 40.34 -7.80
C THR A 225 -34.28 41.75 -7.24
N ALA A 226 -35.54 42.20 -7.21
CA ALA A 226 -35.95 43.50 -6.67
C ALA A 226 -35.75 43.70 -5.14
N ARG A 227 -35.14 42.75 -4.42
CA ARG A 227 -34.84 42.87 -2.98
C ARG A 227 -33.39 42.49 -2.69
N GLY A 228 -32.53 43.51 -2.51
CA GLY A 228 -31.20 43.37 -1.91
C GLY A 228 -30.01 43.79 -2.78
N GLY A 229 -30.22 44.28 -3.99
CA GLY A 229 -29.15 44.79 -4.86
C GLY A 229 -28.77 46.23 -4.53
N ASN A 230 -28.09 46.47 -3.40
CA ASN A 230 -27.26 47.66 -3.25
C ASN A 230 -26.11 47.33 -2.30
N ASP A 231 -24.89 47.64 -2.71
CA ASP A 231 -23.85 48.02 -1.77
C ASP A 231 -24.42 49.16 -0.92
N GLY A 232 -24.96 48.82 0.23
CA GLY A 232 -25.55 49.76 1.16
C GLY A 232 -24.46 50.68 1.71
N ARG A 233 -24.16 51.77 1.01
CA ARG A 233 -23.81 53.01 1.68
C ARG A 233 -25.05 53.44 2.45
N PHE A 234 -25.11 53.02 3.72
CA PHE A 234 -26.05 53.57 4.69
C PHE A 234 -25.75 55.07 4.84
N SER A 235 -26.47 55.89 4.08
CA SER A 235 -26.65 57.30 4.38
C SER A 235 -27.75 57.36 5.44
N PHE A 236 -27.35 57.47 6.71
CA PHE A 236 -28.29 57.90 7.74
C PHE A 236 -28.57 59.38 7.47
N GLY A 237 -29.81 59.68 7.11
CA GLY A 237 -30.31 61.05 7.00
C GLY A 237 -30.07 61.78 8.32
N GLU A 238 -29.17 62.74 8.27
CA GLU A 238 -28.83 63.61 9.38
C GLU A 238 -29.99 64.58 9.58
N ASN A 239 -30.75 64.36 10.66
CA ASN A 239 -31.78 65.29 11.10
C ASN A 239 -31.09 66.51 11.71
N ASN A 240 -31.40 67.65 11.10
CA ASN A 240 -30.97 68.99 11.42
C ASN A 240 -31.16 69.35 12.91
N TYR A 241 -30.06 69.56 13.65
CA TYR A 241 -30.02 70.44 14.82
C TYR A 241 -28.62 71.05 14.98
N GLY A 242 -28.50 72.32 14.57
CA GLY A 242 -27.81 73.37 15.31
C GLY A 242 -26.28 73.32 15.41
N GLY A 243 -25.63 74.17 14.60
CA GLY A 243 -24.57 75.04 15.11
C GLY A 243 -23.15 74.80 14.58
N GLY A 244 -22.60 75.85 13.96
CA GLY A 244 -21.18 76.18 14.09
C GLY A 244 -20.26 75.72 12.96
N SER A 245 -19.97 76.67 12.07
CA SER A 245 -18.72 76.88 11.35
C SER A 245 -17.52 75.99 11.72
N PHE A 246 -16.84 75.41 10.73
CA PHE A 246 -15.50 75.88 10.29
C PHE A 246 -14.98 75.07 9.09
N ALA A 247 -14.10 75.74 8.34
CA ALA A 247 -13.53 75.36 7.05
C ALA A 247 -12.50 74.22 7.09
N GLY A 248 -12.19 73.62 5.93
CA GLY A 248 -10.83 73.13 5.68
C GLY A 248 -10.65 71.84 4.86
N ARG A 249 -10.51 72.01 3.54
CA ARG A 249 -9.39 71.55 2.68
C ARG A 249 -8.93 70.06 2.65
N GLN A 250 -8.93 69.54 1.41
CA GLN A 250 -8.09 68.50 0.78
C GLN A 250 -6.80 68.05 1.51
N THR A 251 -6.49 66.74 1.57
CA THR A 251 -5.61 65.98 0.64
C THR A 251 -5.23 64.58 1.18
N ASN A 252 -5.26 63.59 0.28
CA ASN A 252 -4.41 62.40 0.09
C ASN A 252 -3.57 61.72 1.21
N THR A 253 -3.77 60.39 1.25
CA THR A 253 -2.82 59.25 1.30
C THR A 253 -2.23 58.71 2.61
N LEU A 254 -2.31 57.36 2.67
CA LEU A 254 -1.43 56.33 3.24
C LEU A 254 -1.67 55.78 4.67
N ASN A 255 -2.03 54.49 4.68
CA ASN A 255 -1.64 53.39 5.57
C ASN A 255 -1.57 53.62 7.09
N ARG A 256 -2.41 52.88 7.85
CA ARG A 256 -2.04 51.66 8.60
C ARG A 256 -3.17 51.24 9.55
N SER A 257 -3.31 49.92 9.66
CA SER A 257 -3.91 49.12 10.75
C SER A 257 -4.29 49.88 12.04
N GLY A 258 -5.53 49.67 12.50
CA GLY A 258 -5.98 50.08 13.81
C GLY A 258 -7.46 49.79 14.00
N SER A 259 -7.75 48.78 14.81
CA SER A 259 -8.97 48.55 15.59
C SER A 259 -9.88 49.78 15.70
N ASP A 260 -11.17 49.63 15.39
CA ASP A 260 -12.14 50.36 16.18
C ASP A 260 -13.38 49.54 16.56
N SER A 261 -13.60 49.60 17.86
CA SER A 261 -14.57 48.91 18.67
C SER A 261 -15.79 49.81 18.82
N GLN A 262 -16.96 49.33 18.40
CA GLN A 262 -18.24 49.97 18.67
C GLN A 262 -18.46 50.04 20.20
N PRO A 263 -18.56 51.25 20.80
CA PRO A 263 -18.59 51.42 22.27
C PRO A 263 -19.81 50.78 22.93
N PHE A 264 -20.88 50.53 22.16
CA PHE A 264 -22.08 49.84 22.62
C PHE A 264 -21.89 48.33 22.86
N VAL A 265 -21.07 47.66 22.05
CA VAL A 265 -20.84 46.21 22.17
C VAL A 265 -19.90 45.90 23.34
N VAL A 266 -18.93 46.77 23.59
CA VAL A 266 -18.03 46.66 24.75
C VAL A 266 -18.80 46.90 26.06
N ALA A 267 -19.69 47.90 26.10
CA ALA A 267 -20.54 48.14 27.27
C ALA A 267 -21.47 46.95 27.56
N PHE A 268 -22.08 46.34 26.53
CA PHE A 268 -22.92 45.15 26.72
C PHE A 268 -22.13 43.93 27.18
N LYS A 269 -20.91 43.73 26.68
CA LYS A 269 -20.01 42.66 27.15
C LYS A 269 -19.58 42.86 28.60
N ILE A 270 -19.29 44.08 29.02
CA ILE A 270 -18.90 44.38 30.41
C ILE A 270 -20.08 44.20 31.36
N ILE A 271 -21.27 44.66 30.99
CA ILE A 271 -22.50 44.49 31.80
C ILE A 271 -22.87 43.00 31.89
N PHE A 272 -22.79 42.26 30.78
CA PHE A 272 -23.08 40.82 30.77
C PHE A 272 -22.09 40.01 31.63
N VAL A 273 -20.80 40.36 31.59
CA VAL A 273 -19.77 39.74 32.44
C VAL A 273 -19.97 40.11 33.91
N LEU A 274 -20.36 41.36 34.23
CA LEU A 274 -20.66 41.77 35.61
C LEU A 274 -21.91 41.08 36.15
N VAL A 275 -22.94 40.86 35.34
CA VAL A 275 -24.14 40.10 35.73
C VAL A 275 -23.80 38.63 35.97
N ILE A 276 -22.92 38.02 35.18
CA ILE A 276 -22.45 36.64 35.41
C ILE A 276 -21.61 36.56 36.70
N LEU A 277 -20.70 37.51 36.93
CA LEU A 277 -19.88 37.56 38.15
C LEU A 277 -20.72 37.82 39.42
N PHE A 278 -21.78 38.63 39.30
CA PHE A 278 -22.71 38.89 40.40
C PHE A 278 -23.56 37.65 40.75
N ASN A 279 -23.93 36.83 39.76
CA ASN A 279 -24.66 35.59 39.98
C ASN A 279 -23.76 34.43 40.46
N LEU A 280 -22.46 34.44 40.16
CA LEU A 280 -21.50 33.47 40.71
C LEU A 280 -21.24 33.66 42.21
N LYS A 281 -21.33 34.89 42.74
CA LYS A 281 -21.19 35.16 44.19
C LYS A 281 -22.37 34.67 45.04
N ARG A 282 -23.50 34.25 44.44
CA ARG A 282 -24.66 33.69 45.17
C ARG A 282 -24.72 32.16 45.19
N CYS A 283 -23.81 31.47 44.50
CA CYS A 283 -23.72 30.01 44.54
C CYS A 283 -22.61 29.57 45.51
N ASP A 284 -22.99 29.24 46.74
CA ASP A 284 -22.10 28.59 47.69
C ASP A 284 -22.02 27.08 47.34
N PHE A 285 -21.04 26.70 46.53
CA PHE A 285 -20.81 25.30 46.10
C PHE A 285 -19.98 24.49 47.12
N SER A 286 -20.00 24.86 48.39
CA SER A 286 -19.20 24.20 49.43
C SER A 286 -19.85 22.94 50.04
N ARG A 287 -20.93 22.41 49.44
CA ARG A 287 -21.66 21.23 49.97
C ARG A 287 -22.06 20.15 48.97
N THR A 288 -21.20 19.81 48.00
CA THR A 288 -21.36 18.55 47.26
C THR A 288 -20.04 17.80 47.12
N ASN A 289 -19.94 16.66 47.81
CA ASN A 289 -18.81 15.72 47.72
C ASN A 289 -18.85 14.97 46.38
N ILE A 290 -18.27 15.55 45.32
CA ILE A 290 -18.03 14.88 44.06
C ILE A 290 -16.60 15.18 43.61
N SER A 291 -15.83 14.12 43.36
CA SER A 291 -14.40 14.12 43.08
C SER A 291 -14.02 14.86 41.79
N GLY A 292 -13.14 15.86 41.94
CA GLY A 292 -12.08 16.27 41.01
C GLY A 292 -12.47 16.78 39.62
N ASP A 293 -12.96 15.89 38.75
CA ASP A 293 -13.00 16.13 37.30
C ASP A 293 -14.42 16.29 36.73
N SER A 294 -15.46 15.99 37.51
CA SER A 294 -16.85 16.01 37.01
C SER A 294 -17.56 17.36 37.11
N SER A 295 -17.04 18.32 37.88
CA SER A 295 -17.65 19.65 38.02
C SER A 295 -17.44 20.55 36.81
N LEU A 296 -16.27 20.48 36.17
CA LEU A 296 -15.97 21.22 34.94
C LEU A 296 -16.81 20.77 33.75
N ILE A 297 -17.10 19.46 33.68
CA ILE A 297 -17.91 18.88 32.59
C ILE A 297 -19.36 19.39 32.67
N LEU A 298 -19.94 19.49 33.87
CA LEU A 298 -21.29 20.04 34.05
C LEU A 298 -21.36 21.52 33.67
N VAL A 299 -20.33 22.32 33.98
CA VAL A 299 -20.27 23.74 33.59
C VAL A 299 -20.16 23.89 32.08
N VAL A 300 -19.36 23.06 31.40
CA VAL A 300 -19.24 23.05 29.93
C VAL A 300 -20.54 22.62 29.26
N ILE A 301 -21.26 21.64 29.83
CA ILE A 301 -22.56 21.19 29.31
C ILE A 301 -23.62 22.29 29.43
N VAL A 302 -23.70 22.96 30.58
CA VAL A 302 -24.64 24.08 30.77
C VAL A 302 -24.32 25.23 29.81
N PHE A 303 -23.04 25.52 29.58
CA PHE A 303 -22.60 26.52 28.62
C PHE A 303 -22.97 26.14 27.18
N ALA A 304 -22.77 24.88 26.80
CA ALA A 304 -23.14 24.36 25.47
C ALA A 304 -24.65 24.40 25.24
N ILE A 305 -25.45 24.03 26.25
CA ILE A 305 -26.92 24.09 26.16
C ILE A 305 -27.40 25.55 26.04
N GLY A 306 -26.79 26.48 26.80
CA GLY A 306 -27.09 27.91 26.68
C GLY A 306 -26.77 28.48 25.29
N LEU A 307 -25.66 28.04 24.69
CA LEU A 307 -25.24 28.46 23.35
C LEU A 307 -26.18 27.92 22.26
N ILE A 308 -26.66 26.68 22.43
CA ILE A 308 -27.65 26.06 21.54
C ILE A 308 -29.00 26.78 21.63
N ILE A 309 -29.46 27.15 22.83
CA ILE A 309 -30.71 27.90 23.01
C ILE A 309 -30.60 29.33 22.44
N ALA A 310 -29.44 29.98 22.61
CA ALA A 310 -29.19 31.30 22.04
C ALA A 310 -29.17 31.29 20.50
N LEU A 311 -28.59 30.25 19.88
CA LEU A 311 -28.62 30.06 18.43
C LEU A 311 -30.03 29.70 17.92
N ALA A 312 -30.83 28.96 18.69
CA ALA A 312 -32.21 28.64 18.35
C ALA A 312 -33.13 29.89 18.39
N LEU A 313 -32.88 30.84 19.28
CA LEU A 313 -33.64 32.09 19.39
C LEU A 313 -33.30 33.13 18.31
N ILE A 314 -32.13 33.03 17.68
CA ILE A 314 -31.76 33.88 16.53
C ILE A 314 -32.47 33.43 15.24
N ASN A 315 -32.83 32.14 15.15
CA ASN A 315 -33.47 31.55 13.96
C ASN A 315 -35.00 31.45 14.02
N SER A 316 -35.65 31.85 15.13
CA SER A 316 -37.11 31.85 15.23
C SER A 316 -37.72 33.21 14.91
N SER A 317 -37.70 33.60 13.64
CA SER A 317 -38.62 34.61 13.10
C SER A 317 -39.61 33.93 12.16
N SER A 318 -40.68 33.41 12.75
CA SER A 318 -41.86 32.95 12.03
C SER A 318 -42.55 34.14 11.35
N SER A 319 -42.47 34.21 10.03
CA SER A 319 -43.24 35.11 9.18
C SER A 319 -44.72 34.72 9.23
N ARG A 320 -45.52 35.46 10.00
CA ARG A 320 -46.97 35.56 9.78
C ARG A 320 -47.20 36.63 8.72
N SER A 321 -47.59 36.23 7.52
CA SER A 321 -48.10 37.12 6.49
C SER A 321 -49.55 37.50 6.81
N SER A 322 -49.75 38.68 7.38
CA SER A 322 -51.05 39.36 7.31
C SER A 322 -51.15 40.03 5.95
N VAL A 323 -52.07 39.54 5.13
CA VAL A 323 -52.46 40.14 3.85
C VAL A 323 -53.12 41.49 4.12
N SER A 324 -52.45 42.58 3.76
CA SER A 324 -53.07 43.91 3.66
C SER A 324 -53.15 44.28 2.18
N TYR A 325 -54.36 44.25 1.65
CA TYR A 325 -54.69 44.65 0.29
C TYR A 325 -54.63 46.18 0.19
N SER A 326 -53.71 46.71 -0.61
CA SER A 326 -53.71 48.13 -1.01
C SER A 326 -53.77 48.22 -2.53
N GLN A 327 -54.77 48.95 -3.03
CA GLN A 327 -55.03 49.17 -4.45
C GLN A 327 -53.84 49.79 -5.19
N PRO A 328 -53.67 49.50 -6.50
CA PRO A 328 -52.57 50.04 -7.28
C PRO A 328 -52.86 51.49 -7.70
N GLN A 329 -52.02 52.42 -7.26
CA GLN A 329 -51.92 53.74 -7.88
C GLN A 329 -51.18 53.61 -9.23
N ARG A 330 -51.86 54.03 -10.29
CA ARG A 330 -51.24 54.28 -11.60
C ARG A 330 -50.45 55.59 -11.57
N SER A 331 -49.17 55.53 -11.90
CA SER A 331 -48.40 56.63 -12.50
C SER A 331 -47.10 56.03 -13.04
N SER A 332 -46.97 55.89 -14.36
CA SER A 332 -46.40 56.87 -15.29
C SER A 332 -44.94 56.55 -15.56
N GLY A 333 -44.63 56.34 -16.83
CA GLY A 333 -43.33 55.86 -17.31
C GLY A 333 -42.14 56.67 -16.80
N SER A 334 -41.16 55.94 -16.29
CA SER A 334 -39.77 56.36 -16.19
C SER A 334 -38.93 55.09 -16.31
N GLY A 335 -38.10 55.02 -17.35
CA GLY A 335 -37.24 53.88 -17.64
C GLY A 335 -36.34 53.59 -16.44
N SER A 336 -36.57 52.46 -15.79
CA SER A 336 -35.86 52.04 -14.60
C SER A 336 -35.35 50.62 -14.80
N SER A 337 -34.11 50.44 -14.40
CA SER A 337 -33.23 49.29 -14.62
C SER A 337 -33.80 47.94 -14.16
N ALA A 338 -33.83 46.99 -15.10
CA ALA A 338 -33.24 45.65 -15.02
C ALA A 338 -33.39 44.83 -13.72
N LEU A 339 -34.60 44.62 -13.19
CA LEU A 339 -34.82 43.66 -12.09
C LEU A 339 -36.13 42.88 -12.27
N ILE A 340 -36.06 41.55 -12.13
CA ILE A 340 -37.23 40.66 -12.12
C ILE A 340 -37.88 40.69 -10.72
N ASP A 341 -39.20 40.59 -10.68
CA ASP A 341 -39.94 40.46 -9.42
C ASP A 341 -39.66 39.13 -8.70
N SER A 342 -39.94 39.08 -7.40
CA SER A 342 -39.65 37.89 -6.58
C SER A 342 -40.46 36.65 -6.98
N GLU A 343 -41.67 36.84 -7.53
CA GLU A 343 -42.57 35.73 -7.87
C GLU A 343 -42.08 35.00 -9.13
N ARG A 344 -41.73 35.74 -10.18
CA ARG A 344 -41.15 35.18 -11.41
C ARG A 344 -39.78 34.59 -11.15
N PHE A 345 -38.94 35.21 -10.32
CA PHE A 345 -37.67 34.62 -9.90
C PHE A 345 -37.86 33.25 -9.23
N ALA A 346 -38.78 33.16 -8.26
CA ALA A 346 -39.10 31.90 -7.59
C ALA A 346 -39.69 30.87 -8.56
N SER A 347 -40.52 31.30 -9.52
CA SER A 347 -41.08 30.44 -10.56
C SER A 347 -40.01 29.84 -11.47
N ILE A 348 -39.05 30.65 -11.94
CA ILE A 348 -37.92 30.18 -12.76
C ILE A 348 -37.05 29.21 -11.95
N GLN A 349 -36.70 29.57 -10.72
CA GLN A 349 -35.91 28.71 -9.84
C GLN A 349 -36.59 27.35 -9.64
N SER A 350 -37.89 27.34 -9.33
CA SER A 350 -38.66 26.11 -9.15
C SER A 350 -38.70 25.25 -10.42
N ARG A 351 -38.83 25.88 -11.60
CA ARG A 351 -38.81 25.17 -12.89
C ARG A 351 -37.45 24.56 -13.20
N TYR A 352 -36.36 25.28 -12.94
CA TYR A 352 -35.01 24.74 -13.08
C TYR A 352 -34.76 23.58 -12.10
N GLU A 353 -35.18 23.71 -10.84
CA GLU A 353 -35.05 22.63 -9.85
C GLU A 353 -35.85 21.39 -10.26
N LYS A 354 -37.10 21.56 -10.70
CA LYS A 354 -37.93 20.46 -11.18
C LYS A 354 -37.32 19.78 -12.41
N LEU A 355 -36.84 20.56 -13.38
CA LEU A 355 -36.20 20.02 -14.57
C LEU A 355 -34.91 19.26 -14.22
N ALA A 356 -34.11 19.77 -13.30
CA ALA A 356 -32.91 19.08 -12.82
C ALA A 356 -33.26 17.74 -12.15
N GLN A 357 -34.33 17.69 -11.35
CA GLN A 357 -34.85 16.45 -10.77
C GLN A 357 -35.31 15.47 -11.85
N GLU A 358 -36.03 15.93 -12.88
CA GLU A 358 -36.43 15.08 -13.99
C GLU A 358 -35.22 14.46 -14.73
N PHE A 359 -34.13 15.22 -14.90
CA PHE A 359 -32.89 14.68 -15.46
C PHE A 359 -32.20 13.68 -14.52
N GLU A 360 -32.20 13.93 -13.20
CA GLU A 360 -31.72 12.94 -12.23
C GLU A 360 -32.53 11.63 -12.28
N ASP A 361 -33.85 11.72 -12.39
CA ASP A 361 -34.74 10.55 -12.49
C ASP A 361 -34.51 9.76 -13.79
N ARG A 362 -34.19 10.47 -14.88
CA ARG A 362 -33.76 9.89 -16.16
C ARG A 362 -32.32 9.37 -16.15
N LYS A 363 -31.57 9.57 -15.06
CA LYS A 363 -30.12 9.27 -14.92
C LYS A 363 -29.20 10.08 -15.85
N ASP A 364 -29.69 11.20 -16.39
CA ASP A 364 -28.92 12.15 -17.18
C ASP A 364 -28.19 13.14 -16.24
N TYR A 365 -27.25 12.61 -15.45
CA TYR A 365 -26.59 13.37 -14.37
C TYR A 365 -25.75 14.55 -14.87
N THR A 366 -25.21 14.50 -16.08
CA THR A 366 -24.42 15.61 -16.67
C THR A 366 -25.29 16.85 -16.93
N LYS A 367 -26.50 16.66 -17.49
CA LYS A 367 -27.46 17.76 -17.73
C LYS A 367 -28.03 18.29 -16.42
N ALA A 368 -28.36 17.41 -15.47
CA ALA A 368 -28.79 17.82 -14.13
C ALA A 368 -27.72 18.66 -13.43
N ALA A 369 -26.46 18.21 -13.47
CA ALA A 369 -25.34 18.94 -12.91
C ALA A 369 -25.14 20.30 -13.58
N HIS A 370 -25.26 20.38 -14.92
CA HIS A 370 -25.21 21.64 -15.64
C HIS A 370 -26.26 22.64 -15.15
N ILE A 371 -27.52 22.21 -14.94
CA ILE A 371 -28.59 23.06 -14.41
C ILE A 371 -28.23 23.56 -13.01
N TYR A 372 -27.84 22.65 -12.10
CA TYR A 372 -27.45 23.05 -10.74
C TYR A 372 -26.25 23.99 -10.74
N MET A 373 -25.28 23.72 -11.61
CA MET A 373 -24.01 24.42 -11.62
C MET A 373 -24.11 25.81 -12.28
N LYS A 374 -24.65 25.88 -13.50
CA LYS A 374 -24.67 27.09 -14.33
C LYS A 374 -25.89 27.95 -14.06
N LEU A 375 -27.08 27.33 -13.95
CA LEU A 375 -28.35 28.06 -13.85
C LEU A 375 -28.72 28.42 -12.41
N LEU A 376 -28.71 27.43 -11.53
CA LEU A 376 -29.05 27.60 -10.12
C LEU A 376 -27.88 28.08 -9.25
N LYS A 377 -26.66 28.09 -9.79
CA LYS A 377 -25.39 28.40 -9.09
C LYS A 377 -25.13 27.55 -7.84
N ASN A 378 -25.81 26.43 -7.69
CA ASN A 378 -25.62 25.47 -6.63
C ASN A 378 -24.52 24.47 -7.01
N ARG A 379 -23.26 24.91 -6.87
CA ARG A 379 -22.07 24.10 -7.21
C ARG A 379 -21.94 22.84 -6.34
N TYR A 380 -22.38 22.89 -5.09
CA TYR A 380 -22.39 21.73 -4.18
C TYR A 380 -23.33 20.63 -4.68
N LYS A 381 -24.59 21.00 -4.98
CA LYS A 381 -25.58 20.03 -5.48
C LYS A 381 -25.19 19.48 -6.85
N ALA A 382 -24.59 20.31 -7.71
CA ALA A 382 -24.05 19.83 -8.98
C ALA A 382 -22.99 18.72 -8.80
N ALA A 383 -22.04 18.91 -7.89
CA ALA A 383 -21.03 17.89 -7.60
C ALA A 383 -21.64 16.63 -6.98
N GLU A 384 -22.60 16.77 -6.06
CA GLU A 384 -23.31 15.65 -5.43
C GLU A 384 -24.08 14.79 -6.45
N VAL A 385 -24.76 15.44 -7.39
CA VAL A 385 -25.50 14.76 -8.46
C VAL A 385 -24.57 13.98 -9.39
N LEU A 386 -23.38 14.52 -9.68
CA LEU A 386 -22.35 13.80 -10.45
C LEU A 386 -21.76 12.62 -9.65
N GLU A 387 -21.52 12.79 -8.34
CA GLU A 387 -21.08 11.70 -7.45
C GLU A 387 -22.13 10.56 -7.40
N LYS A 388 -23.42 10.91 -7.35
CA LYS A 388 -24.54 9.95 -7.41
C LYS A 388 -24.60 9.22 -8.75
N GLY A 389 -24.19 9.87 -9.82
CA GLY A 389 -24.08 9.29 -11.16
C GLY A 389 -22.80 8.50 -11.43
N GLU A 390 -21.92 8.32 -10.43
CA GLU A 390 -20.60 7.70 -10.57
C GLU A 390 -19.65 8.45 -11.55
N LEU A 391 -19.99 9.70 -11.88
CA LEU A 391 -19.20 10.62 -12.70
C LEU A 391 -18.19 11.36 -11.82
N TYR A 392 -17.27 10.59 -11.24
CA TYR A 392 -16.38 11.09 -10.19
C TYR A 392 -15.31 12.06 -10.71
N SER A 393 -14.88 11.91 -11.97
CA SER A 393 -13.88 12.81 -12.58
C SER A 393 -14.44 14.22 -12.75
N GLU A 394 -15.69 14.30 -13.19
CA GLU A 394 -16.50 15.49 -13.36
C GLU A 394 -16.77 16.17 -12.01
N ALA A 395 -17.22 15.40 -11.02
CA ALA A 395 -17.45 15.90 -9.67
C ALA A 395 -16.16 16.46 -9.04
N ALA A 396 -15.02 15.76 -9.22
CA ALA A 396 -13.73 16.18 -8.70
C ALA A 396 -13.27 17.52 -9.28
N ALA A 397 -13.51 17.75 -10.58
CA ALA A 397 -13.18 19.00 -11.23
C ALA A 397 -13.99 20.18 -10.65
N ILE A 398 -15.28 19.97 -10.34
CA ILE A 398 -16.11 20.98 -9.68
C ILE A 398 -15.61 21.27 -8.25
N HIS A 399 -15.32 20.22 -7.47
CA HIS A 399 -14.80 20.35 -6.11
C HIS A 399 -13.48 21.12 -6.07
N LEU A 400 -12.62 20.89 -7.05
CA LEU A 400 -11.31 21.54 -7.14
C LEU A 400 -11.43 23.02 -7.52
N LYS A 401 -12.15 23.34 -8.61
CA LYS A 401 -12.15 24.70 -9.19
C LYS A 401 -13.15 25.66 -8.53
N TYR A 402 -14.38 25.21 -8.26
CA TYR A 402 -15.45 26.10 -7.78
C TYR A 402 -15.67 26.03 -6.27
N LEU A 403 -15.45 24.87 -5.66
CA LEU A 403 -15.66 24.69 -4.20
C LEU A 403 -14.36 24.81 -3.39
N ASN A 404 -13.20 24.81 -4.06
CA ASN A 404 -11.86 24.82 -3.44
C ASN A 404 -11.69 23.74 -2.35
N ASN A 405 -12.39 22.61 -2.50
CA ASN A 405 -12.38 21.51 -1.55
C ASN A 405 -11.43 20.41 -2.04
N LYS A 406 -10.13 20.64 -1.83
CA LYS A 406 -9.06 19.72 -2.24
C LYS A 406 -9.22 18.30 -1.67
N PRO A 407 -9.54 18.10 -0.37
CA PRO A 407 -9.74 16.75 0.17
C PRO A 407 -10.84 15.97 -0.55
N LYS A 408 -11.98 16.62 -0.81
CA LYS A 408 -13.11 15.98 -1.49
C LYS A 408 -12.82 15.72 -2.97
N ALA A 409 -12.12 16.64 -3.63
CA ALA A 409 -11.66 16.44 -5.01
C ALA A 409 -10.71 15.23 -5.11
N ALA A 410 -9.77 15.07 -4.17
CA ALA A 410 -8.86 13.91 -4.14
C ALA A 410 -9.61 12.59 -3.95
N GLU A 411 -10.61 12.56 -3.05
CA GLU A 411 -11.47 11.38 -2.84
C GLU A 411 -12.26 11.03 -4.12
N CYS A 412 -12.80 12.03 -4.81
CA CYS A 412 -13.52 11.82 -6.06
C CYS A 412 -12.58 11.30 -7.16
N TYR A 413 -11.38 11.87 -7.33
CA TYR A 413 -10.40 11.32 -8.28
C TYR A 413 -9.94 9.90 -7.92
N GLU A 414 -9.80 9.56 -6.63
CA GLU A 414 -9.52 8.19 -6.18
C GLU A 414 -10.64 7.23 -6.62
N LYS A 415 -11.91 7.60 -6.40
CA LYS A 415 -13.09 6.81 -6.81
C LYS A 415 -13.24 6.71 -8.33
N GLY A 416 -12.92 7.78 -9.05
CA GLY A 416 -12.92 7.81 -10.51
C GLY A 416 -11.72 7.11 -11.16
N HIS A 417 -10.86 6.46 -10.37
CA HIS A 417 -9.63 5.81 -10.82
C HIS A 417 -8.63 6.74 -11.54
N VAL A 418 -8.76 8.05 -11.30
CA VAL A 418 -7.91 9.12 -11.80
C VAL A 418 -6.72 9.32 -10.83
N TYR A 419 -5.92 8.27 -10.67
CA TYR A 419 -4.97 8.18 -9.56
C TYR A 419 -3.86 9.23 -9.59
N LYS A 420 -3.44 9.71 -10.76
CA LYS A 420 -2.35 10.70 -10.88
C LYS A 420 -2.74 12.03 -10.24
N GLN A 421 -3.91 12.55 -10.59
CA GLN A 421 -4.50 13.76 -10.02
C GLN A 421 -4.78 13.58 -8.52
N ALA A 422 -5.31 12.41 -8.12
CA ALA A 422 -5.51 12.10 -6.70
C ALA A 422 -4.18 12.11 -5.91
N ILE A 423 -3.11 11.52 -6.45
CA ILE A 423 -1.77 11.52 -5.84
C ILE A 423 -1.25 12.95 -5.67
N GLU A 424 -1.35 13.79 -6.70
CA GLU A 424 -0.91 15.20 -6.62
C GLU A 424 -1.62 15.95 -5.49
N LEU A 425 -2.96 15.83 -5.42
CA LEU A 425 -3.74 16.46 -4.35
C LEU A 425 -3.42 15.87 -2.98
N TYR A 426 -3.30 14.55 -2.83
CA TYR A 426 -2.96 13.94 -1.55
C TYR A 426 -1.54 14.29 -1.08
N ARG A 427 -0.61 14.55 -2.01
CA ARG A 427 0.72 15.08 -1.69
C ARG A 427 0.63 16.50 -1.14
N GLU A 428 -0.18 17.38 -1.74
CA GLU A 428 -0.40 18.73 -1.22
C GLU A 428 -1.05 18.73 0.17
N LEU A 429 -1.92 17.76 0.43
CA LEU A 429 -2.60 17.58 1.71
C LEU A 429 -1.75 16.86 2.77
N ASN A 430 -0.49 16.52 2.45
CA ASN A 430 0.41 15.71 3.29
C ASN A 430 -0.16 14.34 3.72
N GLN A 431 -1.10 13.77 2.95
CA GLN A 431 -1.67 12.45 3.22
C GLN A 431 -0.80 11.35 2.61
N HIS A 432 0.38 11.14 3.19
CA HIS A 432 1.40 10.24 2.62
C HIS A 432 0.97 8.76 2.57
N GLU A 433 0.12 8.30 3.50
CA GLU A 433 -0.38 6.93 3.49
C GLU A 433 -1.27 6.66 2.27
N LYS A 434 -2.20 7.59 1.97
CA LYS A 434 -3.04 7.55 0.79
C LYS A 434 -2.22 7.56 -0.50
N VAL A 435 -1.18 8.39 -0.56
CA VAL A 435 -0.26 8.41 -1.71
C VAL A 435 0.43 7.05 -1.90
N GLY A 436 0.94 6.45 -0.83
CA GLY A 436 1.54 5.11 -0.88
C GLY A 436 0.56 4.03 -1.33
N ASP A 437 -0.69 4.09 -0.87
CA ASP A 437 -1.77 3.18 -1.28
C ASP A 437 -2.07 3.30 -2.78
N LEU A 438 -2.17 4.52 -3.30
CA LEU A 438 -2.38 4.76 -4.72
C LEU A 438 -1.20 4.25 -5.57
N TYR A 439 0.05 4.48 -5.15
CA TYR A 439 1.21 3.91 -5.85
C TYR A 439 1.24 2.38 -5.82
N THR A 440 0.76 1.76 -4.73
CA THR A 440 0.61 0.30 -4.63
C THR A 440 -0.41 -0.22 -5.65
N ILE A 441 -1.55 0.46 -5.81
CA ILE A 441 -2.56 0.13 -6.85
C ILE A 441 -1.94 0.27 -8.25
N LEU A 442 -1.12 1.30 -8.46
CA LEU A 442 -0.40 1.55 -9.71
C LEU A 442 0.76 0.56 -9.96
N LYS A 443 1.00 -0.38 -9.03
CA LYS A 443 2.11 -1.36 -9.02
C LYS A 443 3.50 -0.72 -9.04
N ASP A 444 3.61 0.52 -8.56
CA ASP A 444 4.86 1.24 -8.40
C ASP A 444 5.37 1.08 -6.96
N LYS A 445 5.92 -0.11 -6.68
CA LYS A 445 6.42 -0.46 -5.34
C LYS A 445 7.50 0.50 -4.82
N PRO A 446 8.51 0.92 -5.62
CA PRO A 446 9.54 1.83 -5.13
C PRO A 446 9.00 3.16 -4.62
N GLU A 447 8.08 3.80 -5.35
CA GLU A 447 7.47 5.05 -4.88
C GLU A 447 6.50 4.78 -3.70
N ALA A 448 5.74 3.69 -3.71
CA ALA A 448 4.88 3.33 -2.59
C ALA A 448 5.68 3.17 -1.28
N ASP A 449 6.74 2.36 -1.30
CA ASP A 449 7.58 2.08 -0.11
C ASP A 449 8.23 3.36 0.42
N LYS A 450 8.59 4.31 -0.45
CA LYS A 450 9.13 5.63 -0.07
C LYS A 450 8.10 6.49 0.68
N TYR A 451 6.84 6.54 0.23
CA TYR A 451 5.79 7.27 0.94
C TYR A 451 5.39 6.56 2.24
N TYR A 452 5.31 5.24 2.24
CA TYR A 452 5.10 4.47 3.47
C TYR A 452 6.23 4.70 4.49
N GLY A 453 7.48 4.80 4.03
CA GLY A 453 8.61 5.16 4.90
C GLY A 453 8.41 6.51 5.60
N ARG A 454 7.86 7.52 4.91
CA ARG A 454 7.54 8.82 5.54
C ARG A 454 6.47 8.69 6.63
N VAL A 455 5.41 7.93 6.36
CA VAL A 455 4.33 7.66 7.34
C VAL A 455 4.88 6.92 8.56
N ILE A 456 5.75 5.95 8.34
CA ILE A 456 6.42 5.21 9.41
C ILE A 456 7.23 6.14 10.30
N GLU A 457 8.05 7.02 9.72
CA GLU A 457 8.85 7.98 10.49
C GLU A 457 7.97 8.99 11.23
N GLU A 458 6.87 9.45 10.64
CA GLU A 458 5.88 10.31 11.31
C GLU A 458 5.26 9.60 12.52
N TYR A 459 4.81 8.34 12.36
CA TYR A 459 4.27 7.56 13.45
C TYR A 459 5.30 7.27 14.54
N LYS A 460 6.55 6.96 14.18
CA LYS A 460 7.65 6.78 15.15
C LYS A 460 7.93 8.08 15.91
N GLY A 461 7.98 9.22 15.22
CA GLY A 461 8.16 10.55 15.83
C GLY A 461 7.05 10.90 16.83
N ASN A 462 5.81 10.49 16.54
CA ASN A 462 4.66 10.66 17.42
C ASN A 462 4.54 9.57 18.52
N GLY A 463 5.48 8.62 18.60
CA GLY A 463 5.46 7.50 19.54
C GLY A 463 4.38 6.43 19.25
N GLN A 464 3.80 6.44 18.05
CA GLN A 464 2.75 5.51 17.60
C GLN A 464 3.34 4.25 16.94
N TYR A 465 4.22 3.54 17.64
CA TYR A 465 4.96 2.38 17.12
C TYR A 465 4.06 1.23 16.63
N VAL A 466 2.91 1.01 17.28
CA VAL A 466 1.95 -0.01 16.83
C VAL A 466 1.44 0.30 15.42
N LYS A 467 1.08 1.56 15.14
CA LYS A 467 0.62 1.96 13.80
C LYS A 467 1.73 1.84 12.76
N ALA A 468 2.96 2.27 13.10
CA ALA A 468 4.11 2.09 12.23
C ALA A 468 4.34 0.61 11.88
N SER A 469 4.18 -0.29 12.85
CA SER A 469 4.30 -1.74 12.61
C SER A 469 3.25 -2.29 11.63
N PHE A 470 2.04 -1.72 11.63
CA PHE A 470 0.99 -2.13 10.70
C PHE A 470 1.30 -1.69 9.27
N ILE A 471 1.93 -0.53 9.06
CA ILE A 471 2.39 -0.13 7.73
C ILE A 471 3.43 -1.12 7.20
N TYR A 472 4.43 -1.50 8.01
CA TYR A 472 5.40 -2.52 7.62
C TYR A 472 4.74 -3.87 7.31
N LYS A 473 3.88 -4.35 8.21
CA LYS A 473 3.27 -5.69 8.11
C LYS A 473 2.24 -5.78 6.97
N ASP A 474 1.32 -4.83 6.88
CA ASP A 474 0.14 -4.93 6.02
C ASP A 474 0.37 -4.30 4.65
N LYS A 475 1.13 -3.19 4.57
CA LYS A 475 1.34 -2.45 3.31
C LYS A 475 2.64 -2.86 2.62
N ILE A 476 3.78 -2.79 3.32
CA ILE A 476 5.10 -3.14 2.77
C ILE A 476 5.27 -4.66 2.69
N LYS A 477 4.55 -5.41 3.53
CA LYS A 477 4.63 -6.88 3.71
C LYS A 477 5.97 -7.34 4.28
N ASN A 478 6.55 -6.52 5.14
CA ASN A 478 7.78 -6.85 5.85
C ASN A 478 7.51 -7.06 7.34
N ILE A 479 7.57 -8.32 7.77
CA ILE A 479 7.24 -8.71 9.15
C ILE A 479 8.43 -8.46 10.08
N ASP A 480 9.67 -8.58 9.59
CA ASP A 480 10.86 -8.49 10.43
C ASP A 480 11.04 -7.04 10.94
N GLU A 481 10.91 -6.06 10.06
CA GLU A 481 10.93 -4.63 10.41
C GLU A 481 9.72 -4.25 11.29
N ALA A 482 8.55 -4.86 11.05
CA ALA A 482 7.40 -4.66 11.93
C ALA A 482 7.70 -5.14 13.36
N GLN A 483 8.37 -6.28 13.52
CA GLN A 483 8.82 -6.80 14.81
C GLN A 483 9.83 -5.87 15.49
N GLU A 484 10.81 -5.38 14.74
CA GLU A 484 11.83 -4.46 15.26
C GLU A 484 11.23 -3.15 15.78
N VAL A 485 10.28 -2.58 15.03
CA VAL A 485 9.57 -1.35 15.44
C VAL A 485 8.76 -1.56 16.71
N LEU A 486 8.09 -2.70 16.85
CA LEU A 486 7.33 -3.05 18.06
C LEU A 486 8.25 -3.24 19.27
N LEU A 487 9.39 -3.89 19.11
CA LEU A 487 10.39 -4.00 20.17
C LEU A 487 10.96 -2.63 20.57
N THR A 488 11.20 -1.76 19.59
CA THR A 488 11.65 -0.39 19.85
C THR A 488 10.61 0.38 20.68
N GLY A 489 9.31 0.22 20.37
CA GLY A 489 8.22 0.80 21.17
C GLY A 489 8.18 0.29 22.61
N TRP A 490 8.42 -1.01 22.81
CA TRP A 490 8.56 -1.62 24.14
C TRP A 490 9.72 -1.00 24.94
N LYS A 491 10.92 -0.94 24.35
CA LYS A 491 12.13 -0.41 25.01
C LYS A 491 12.00 1.08 25.36
N ASN A 492 11.36 1.85 24.48
CA ASN A 492 11.17 3.29 24.67
C ASN A 492 9.97 3.64 25.59
N LYS A 493 9.30 2.63 26.16
CA LYS A 493 8.13 2.80 27.05
C LYS A 493 6.97 3.57 26.39
N LYS A 494 6.82 3.46 25.07
CA LYS A 494 5.76 4.12 24.30
C LYS A 494 4.71 3.10 23.90
N ASP A 495 3.55 3.15 24.55
CA ASP A 495 2.48 2.17 24.41
C ASP A 495 3.00 0.72 24.49
N ALA A 496 3.86 0.48 25.48
CA ALA A 496 4.72 -0.70 25.54
C ALA A 496 3.93 -2.01 25.59
N ALA A 497 2.86 -2.08 26.40
CA ALA A 497 2.03 -3.28 26.51
C ALA A 497 1.39 -3.66 25.16
N ASN A 498 0.86 -2.69 24.42
CA ASN A 498 0.27 -2.95 23.10
C ASN A 498 1.34 -3.30 22.07
N CYS A 499 2.51 -2.66 22.12
CA CYS A 499 3.64 -3.01 21.25
C CYS A 499 4.05 -4.48 21.45
N LEU A 500 4.20 -4.91 22.69
CA LEU A 500 4.61 -6.27 23.01
C LEU A 500 3.51 -7.30 22.70
N ASN A 501 2.24 -6.98 22.96
CA ASN A 501 1.12 -7.84 22.56
C ASN A 501 1.06 -8.03 21.03
N ASN A 502 1.23 -6.96 20.26
CA ASN A 502 1.29 -7.07 18.79
C ASN A 502 2.56 -7.79 18.31
N TYR A 503 3.68 -7.65 19.03
CA TYR A 503 4.92 -8.37 18.74
C TYR A 503 4.67 -9.88 18.81
N PHE A 504 4.14 -10.37 19.93
CA PHE A 504 3.79 -11.78 20.12
C PHE A 504 2.73 -12.28 19.14
N ALA A 505 1.72 -11.46 18.83
CA ALA A 505 0.66 -11.85 17.89
C ALA A 505 1.16 -12.16 16.47
N ASN A 506 2.31 -11.60 16.06
CA ASN A 506 2.90 -11.88 14.75
C ASN A 506 3.67 -13.22 14.71
N ILE A 507 3.97 -13.83 15.87
CA ILE A 507 4.73 -15.08 15.97
C ILE A 507 3.75 -16.27 15.96
N LYS A 508 3.51 -16.84 14.77
CA LYS A 508 2.51 -17.91 14.61
C LYS A 508 2.85 -19.24 15.29
N PRO A 509 4.08 -19.79 15.23
CA PRO A 509 4.35 -21.07 15.84
C PRO A 509 4.45 -20.93 17.37
N THR A 510 3.59 -21.63 18.12
CA THR A 510 3.56 -21.57 19.60
C THR A 510 4.92 -21.89 20.24
N LYS A 511 5.70 -22.79 19.63
CA LYS A 511 7.07 -23.13 20.06
C LYS A 511 8.08 -21.99 19.86
N LYS A 512 7.90 -21.16 18.82
CA LYS A 512 8.72 -19.96 18.63
C LYS A 512 8.28 -18.85 19.57
N LEU A 513 6.96 -18.74 19.80
CA LEU A 513 6.39 -17.79 20.74
C LEU A 513 6.88 -18.04 22.17
N SER A 514 6.90 -19.29 22.64
CA SER A 514 7.46 -19.61 23.97
C SER A 514 8.93 -19.20 24.10
N GLY A 515 9.76 -19.49 23.08
CA GLY A 515 11.15 -19.04 23.05
C GLY A 515 11.29 -17.52 23.06
N ALA A 516 10.45 -16.80 22.30
CA ALA A 516 10.45 -15.34 22.25
C ALA A 516 10.04 -14.72 23.59
N ILE A 517 9.00 -15.25 24.26
CA ILE A 517 8.56 -14.81 25.58
C ILE A 517 9.70 -14.94 26.59
N THR A 518 10.36 -16.11 26.64
CA THR A 518 11.49 -16.35 27.55
C THR A 518 12.67 -15.42 27.24
N SER A 519 12.96 -15.18 25.96
CA SER A 519 14.03 -14.26 25.56
C SER A 519 13.76 -12.83 26.00
N ILE A 520 12.54 -12.32 25.80
CA ILE A 520 12.15 -10.97 26.22
C ILE A 520 12.19 -10.86 27.74
N TYR A 521 11.68 -11.87 28.45
CA TYR A 521 11.68 -11.90 29.92
C TYR A 521 13.10 -11.80 30.48
N ASN A 522 14.03 -12.58 29.97
CA ASN A 522 15.40 -12.62 30.49
C ASN A 522 16.25 -11.39 30.09
N ALA A 523 16.00 -10.81 28.91
CA ALA A 523 16.88 -9.76 28.37
C ALA A 523 16.34 -8.33 28.57
N GLU A 524 15.02 -8.14 28.55
CA GLU A 524 14.40 -6.80 28.41
C GLU A 524 13.43 -6.46 29.55
N VAL A 525 13.04 -7.43 30.39
CA VAL A 525 12.18 -7.18 31.55
C VAL A 525 13.03 -6.74 32.74
N THR A 526 12.63 -5.62 33.33
CA THR A 526 13.24 -4.97 34.48
C THR A 526 12.19 -4.71 35.56
N ASN A 527 12.62 -4.28 36.73
CA ASN A 527 11.71 -3.92 37.82
C ASN A 527 10.71 -2.83 37.43
N GLU A 528 11.01 -1.98 36.46
CA GLU A 528 10.13 -0.89 36.05
C GLU A 528 9.01 -1.35 35.09
N ASN A 529 9.30 -2.25 34.14
CA ASN A 529 8.35 -2.66 33.08
C ASN A 529 7.67 -4.02 33.34
N SER A 530 8.08 -4.75 34.39
CA SER A 530 7.55 -6.08 34.74
C SER A 530 6.04 -6.13 34.99
N GLU A 531 5.42 -5.04 35.48
CA GLU A 531 3.95 -4.97 35.65
C GLU A 531 3.23 -4.92 34.29
N LEU A 532 3.76 -4.16 33.34
CA LEU A 532 3.24 -4.10 31.97
C LEU A 532 3.45 -5.44 31.27
N PHE A 533 4.60 -6.08 31.50
CA PHE A 533 4.89 -7.42 30.97
C PHE A 533 3.87 -8.45 31.51
N LEU A 534 3.59 -8.42 32.81
CA LEU A 534 2.60 -9.29 33.45
C LEU A 534 1.21 -9.11 32.85
N GLN A 535 0.81 -7.87 32.53
CA GLN A 535 -0.45 -7.59 31.85
C GLN A 535 -0.51 -8.24 30.46
N VAL A 536 0.58 -8.22 29.69
CA VAL A 536 0.66 -8.89 28.39
C VAL A 536 0.62 -10.41 28.56
N MET A 537 1.33 -10.96 29.54
CA MET A 537 1.31 -12.39 29.86
C MET A 537 -0.09 -12.90 30.21
N LYS A 538 -0.93 -12.10 30.88
CA LYS A 538 -2.33 -12.46 31.12
C LYS A 538 -3.13 -12.65 29.82
N GLN A 539 -2.83 -11.88 28.78
CA GLN A 539 -3.51 -12.02 27.50
C GLN A 539 -3.07 -13.31 26.80
N GLU A 540 -1.75 -13.57 26.77
CA GLU A 540 -1.19 -14.78 26.16
C GLU A 540 -1.63 -16.05 26.90
N PHE A 541 -1.70 -16.01 28.24
CA PHE A 541 -2.24 -17.08 29.08
C PHE A 541 -3.67 -17.47 28.69
N LYS A 542 -4.52 -16.49 28.34
CA LYS A 542 -5.92 -16.74 27.93
C LYS A 542 -6.03 -17.26 26.50
N LYS A 543 -5.11 -16.88 25.61
CA LYS A 543 -5.15 -17.23 24.18
C LYS A 543 -4.63 -18.63 23.91
N HIS A 544 -3.60 -19.08 24.63
CA HIS A 544 -2.86 -20.30 24.31
C HIS A 544 -2.73 -21.24 25.52
N GLN A 545 -3.42 -22.38 25.46
CA GLN A 545 -3.39 -23.39 26.53
C GLN A 545 -1.97 -23.95 26.75
N ASP A 546 -1.19 -24.13 25.68
CA ASP A 546 0.18 -24.65 25.73
C ASP A 546 1.18 -23.69 26.42
N LEU A 547 0.82 -22.40 26.56
CA LEU A 547 1.65 -21.39 27.22
C LEU A 547 1.26 -21.19 28.69
N GLU A 548 0.25 -21.90 29.19
CA GLU A 548 -0.25 -21.70 30.56
C GLU A 548 0.85 -21.90 31.61
N GLU A 549 1.63 -22.98 31.51
CA GLU A 549 2.67 -23.31 32.48
C GLU A 549 3.80 -22.26 32.47
N LEU A 550 4.30 -21.92 31.28
CA LEU A 550 5.36 -20.92 31.11
C LEU A 550 4.94 -19.56 31.66
N THR A 551 3.76 -19.06 31.24
CA THR A 551 3.28 -17.74 31.64
C THR A 551 2.90 -17.70 33.13
N LYS A 552 2.42 -18.81 33.72
CA LYS A 552 2.22 -18.94 35.17
C LYS A 552 3.54 -18.83 35.94
N ASN A 553 4.58 -19.56 35.53
CA ASN A 553 5.87 -19.56 36.22
C ASN A 553 6.50 -18.17 36.21
N ILE A 554 6.54 -17.53 35.05
CA ILE A 554 6.99 -16.13 34.90
C ILE A 554 6.17 -15.17 35.77
N ALA A 555 4.84 -15.34 35.81
CA ALA A 555 3.97 -14.52 36.66
C ALA A 555 4.28 -14.69 38.16
N TYR A 556 4.58 -15.91 38.61
CA TYR A 556 4.97 -16.16 40.00
C TYR A 556 6.30 -15.51 40.35
N GLU A 557 7.30 -15.59 39.49
CA GLU A 557 8.61 -14.96 39.71
C GLU A 557 8.48 -13.44 39.82
N ILE A 558 7.81 -12.80 38.86
CA ILE A 558 7.59 -11.33 38.86
C ILE A 558 6.84 -10.90 40.13
N VAL A 559 5.79 -11.64 40.51
CA VAL A 559 5.03 -11.32 41.72
C VAL A 559 5.89 -11.53 42.97
N ALA A 560 6.64 -12.62 43.07
CA ALA A 560 7.49 -12.90 44.23
C ALA A 560 8.51 -11.78 44.47
N ASP A 561 9.13 -11.26 43.41
CA ASP A 561 10.11 -10.17 43.52
C ASP A 561 9.47 -8.85 43.97
N LYS A 562 8.26 -8.55 43.50
CA LYS A 562 7.57 -7.26 43.76
C LYS A 562 6.66 -7.24 44.97
N ILE A 563 6.21 -8.39 45.47
CA ILE A 563 5.19 -8.46 46.52
C ILE A 563 5.63 -7.80 47.84
N SER A 564 6.95 -7.73 48.08
CA SER A 564 7.55 -7.09 49.25
C SER A 564 7.40 -5.56 49.24
N THR A 565 7.48 -4.94 48.06
CA THR A 565 7.40 -3.48 47.86
C THR A 565 6.00 -3.01 47.49
N LYS A 566 5.22 -3.83 46.77
CA LYS A 566 3.84 -3.53 46.35
C LYS A 566 2.91 -4.72 46.59
N PRO A 567 2.35 -4.88 47.81
CA PRO A 567 1.49 -6.01 48.18
C PRO A 567 0.24 -6.20 47.29
N GLU A 568 -0.24 -5.13 46.64
CA GLU A 568 -1.39 -5.16 45.72
C GLU A 568 -1.18 -6.10 44.51
N ILE A 569 0.09 -6.31 44.08
CA ILE A 569 0.43 -7.13 42.90
C ILE A 569 0.06 -8.61 43.08
N ALA A 570 -0.12 -9.08 44.33
CA ALA A 570 -0.58 -10.44 44.62
C ALA A 570 -1.93 -10.76 43.97
N SER A 571 -2.77 -9.74 43.71
CA SER A 571 -4.07 -9.87 43.03
C SER A 571 -3.94 -10.39 41.60
N GLU A 572 -2.78 -10.16 40.96
CA GLU A 572 -2.52 -10.58 39.60
C GLU A 572 -2.48 -12.10 39.45
N LEU A 573 -2.03 -12.83 40.49
CA LEU A 573 -1.95 -14.29 40.53
C LEU A 573 -3.30 -14.98 40.38
N ILE A 574 -4.40 -14.30 40.75
CA ILE A 574 -5.76 -14.82 40.58
C ILE A 574 -6.08 -15.01 39.10
N SER A 575 -5.59 -14.10 38.24
CA SER A 575 -5.85 -14.14 36.79
C SER A 575 -5.20 -15.36 36.12
N PHE A 576 -4.06 -15.82 36.64
CA PHE A 576 -3.33 -16.99 36.15
C PHE A 576 -3.81 -18.30 36.80
N ASN A 577 -4.66 -18.24 37.84
CA ASN A 577 -5.16 -19.40 38.56
C ASN A 577 -6.70 -19.42 38.65
N PRO A 578 -7.43 -19.31 37.52
CA PRO A 578 -8.88 -19.14 37.53
C PRO A 578 -9.65 -20.30 38.20
N LYS A 579 -9.06 -21.50 38.21
CA LYS A 579 -9.67 -22.71 38.81
C LYS A 579 -9.38 -22.88 40.31
N ASN A 580 -8.44 -22.13 40.88
CA ASN A 580 -8.00 -22.30 42.26
C ASN A 580 -8.68 -21.32 43.23
N LYS A 581 -9.79 -21.75 43.85
CA LYS A 581 -10.54 -20.94 44.83
C LYS A 581 -9.75 -20.64 46.12
N SER A 582 -8.78 -21.48 46.49
CA SER A 582 -7.94 -21.27 47.67
C SER A 582 -6.97 -20.10 47.46
N MET A 583 -6.43 -19.95 46.24
CA MET A 583 -5.54 -18.84 45.88
C MET A 583 -6.17 -17.46 46.16
N ILE A 584 -7.47 -17.30 45.89
CA ILE A 584 -8.20 -16.05 46.18
C ILE A 584 -8.17 -15.75 47.69
N LYS A 585 -8.42 -16.76 48.53
CA LYS A 585 -8.42 -16.61 49.99
C LYS A 585 -7.04 -16.23 50.51
N ASP A 586 -5.99 -16.86 49.98
CA ASP A 586 -4.61 -16.62 50.39
C ASP A 586 -4.11 -15.23 49.99
N VAL A 587 -4.40 -14.79 48.76
CA VAL A 587 -4.10 -13.43 48.29
C VAL A 587 -4.80 -12.38 49.14
N MET A 588 -6.09 -12.56 49.43
CA MET A 588 -6.84 -11.64 50.29
C MET A 588 -6.27 -11.58 51.71
N LYS A 589 -5.96 -12.74 52.31
CA LYS A 589 -5.36 -12.83 53.65
C LYS A 589 -3.98 -12.18 53.70
N TYR A 590 -3.17 -12.33 52.66
CA TYR A 590 -1.86 -11.69 52.54
C TYR A 590 -1.99 -10.16 52.49
N LYS A 591 -2.87 -9.63 51.63
CA LYS A 591 -3.12 -8.18 51.51
C LYS A 591 -3.60 -7.58 52.83
N LEU A 592 -4.50 -8.27 53.53
CA LEU A 592 -5.03 -7.82 54.83
C LEU A 592 -3.98 -7.79 55.95
N LYS A 593 -2.92 -8.62 55.87
CA LYS A 593 -1.82 -8.61 56.84
C LYS A 593 -0.73 -7.55 56.57
N LYS A 594 -0.72 -6.98 55.36
CA LYS A 594 0.30 -6.04 54.89
C LYS A 594 -0.20 -4.60 54.77
N LYS A 595 -1.52 -4.38 54.79
CA LYS A 595 -2.15 -3.12 55.19
C LYS A 595 -1.93 -2.90 56.67
#